data_AF-A0A2T5Q149-F1
#
_entry.id   AF-A0A2T5Q149-F1
#
_cell.length_a   1.000
_cell.length_b   1.000
_cell.length_c   1.000
_cell.angle_alpha   90.00
_cell.angle_beta   90.00
_cell.angle_gamma   90.00
#
_symmetry.space_group_name_H-M   'P 1'
#
loop_
_entity.id
_entity.type
_entity.pdbx_description
1 polymer ?
#
loop_
_entity_poly.entity_id
_entity_poly.type
_entity_poly.pdbx_seq_one_letter_code
_entity_poly.pdbx_strand_id
1 'polypeptide(L)'
;MKKQILVVGNGFDLSCGLDSRYSDFFKQRFIDLFGEQKNHNQIRLKLNSGQSTDSWSGKKIDYFKANKCNWPKGITRWDCIFLFAEELLDDSETCQWQDVENIIFNVVSIVLWPNDKTKPFRSNLRFKKSLESETNKKTQFIQMVNSFAGAETDSLELKASNLLHDLNDFEKVFAKYIDKARNTANGYKGQASELLKILANWYSDKDNQLDVISFNYSLDIRFGEQLKSDGFALGSWTNIHGIASYYNKDAENYINRIQNTTGQLSAPIFGIDNHDILQDGFNNDLRLLFTKSYRLVNARIISMISDDICSAADTIIFYGHSLGRADYSYFETLFDDSDLYHSQTKLIFYYYEGNTPLENREQYTSDVVRLLTSYGQTLSNIHGENIVNKLVLEHRLKVLPYPEF
;
A
#
# COMPACT_ATOMS: atom_id res chain seq x y z
N MET A 1 12.58 24.37 -20.26
CA MET A 1 12.62 23.28 -19.28
C MET A 1 11.21 23.08 -18.80
N LYS A 2 10.59 21.94 -19.13
CA LYS A 2 9.29 21.57 -18.56
C LYS A 2 9.52 20.76 -17.30
N LYS A 3 8.73 21.01 -16.26
CA LYS A 3 8.77 20.23 -15.03
C LYS A 3 7.74 19.11 -15.10
N GLN A 4 8.20 17.87 -14.95
CA GLN A 4 7.36 16.69 -14.95
C GLN A 4 7.45 16.00 -13.59
N ILE A 5 6.31 15.59 -13.04
CA ILE A 5 6.27 14.71 -11.88
C ILE A 5 5.84 13.33 -12.37
N LEU A 6 6.59 12.30 -12.03
CA LEU A 6 6.24 10.91 -12.26
C LEU A 6 5.92 10.22 -10.93
N VAL A 7 4.67 9.80 -10.80
CA VAL A 7 4.16 8.94 -9.74
C VAL A 7 4.28 7.49 -10.20
N VAL A 8 5.09 6.70 -9.49
CA VAL A 8 5.25 5.26 -9.76
C VAL A 8 4.69 4.39 -8.64
N GLY A 9 3.98 3.31 -9.02
CA GLY A 9 3.54 2.24 -8.12
C GLY A 9 4.05 0.87 -8.55
N ASN A 10 3.57 -0.20 -7.91
CA ASN A 10 4.16 -1.56 -8.00
C ASN A 10 4.28 -2.08 -9.45
N GLY A 11 3.39 -1.65 -10.35
CA GLY A 11 3.45 -1.97 -11.78
C GLY A 11 4.74 -1.49 -12.47
N PHE A 12 5.39 -0.44 -11.97
CA PHE A 12 6.72 -0.02 -12.46
C PHE A 12 7.76 -1.13 -12.25
N ASP A 13 7.76 -1.74 -11.06
CA ASP A 13 8.68 -2.82 -10.74
C ASP A 13 8.40 -4.07 -11.59
N LEU A 14 7.12 -4.39 -11.78
CA LEU A 14 6.68 -5.52 -12.61
C LEU A 14 7.07 -5.35 -14.07
N SER A 15 6.92 -4.15 -14.63
CA SER A 15 7.37 -3.84 -16.00
C SER A 15 8.90 -3.97 -16.16
N CYS A 16 9.65 -3.85 -15.07
CA CYS A 16 11.11 -4.03 -15.03
C CYS A 16 11.53 -5.43 -14.58
N GLY A 17 10.61 -6.40 -14.55
CA GLY A 17 10.91 -7.80 -14.25
C GLY A 17 11.17 -8.12 -12.77
N LEU A 18 10.71 -7.27 -11.85
CA LEU A 18 10.78 -7.54 -10.41
C LEU A 18 9.40 -7.97 -9.89
N ASP A 19 9.33 -9.18 -9.31
CA ASP A 19 8.10 -9.77 -8.75
C ASP A 19 7.68 -9.08 -7.44
N SER A 20 7.12 -7.87 -7.55
CA SER A 20 6.77 -6.99 -6.42
C SER A 20 5.33 -7.14 -5.94
N ARG A 21 4.51 -8.03 -6.52
CA ARG A 21 3.11 -8.19 -6.11
C ARG A 21 3.04 -8.74 -4.69
N TYR A 22 2.00 -8.33 -3.96
CA TYR A 22 1.69 -8.94 -2.66
C TYR A 22 1.45 -10.45 -2.79
N SER A 23 0.84 -10.92 -3.88
CA SER A 23 0.66 -12.36 -4.14
C SER A 23 1.97 -13.14 -4.27
N ASP A 24 2.97 -12.57 -4.95
CA ASP A 24 4.30 -13.17 -5.08
C ASP A 24 5.00 -13.22 -3.72
N PHE A 25 4.88 -12.14 -2.93
CA PHE A 25 5.35 -12.11 -1.54
C PHE A 25 4.67 -13.18 -0.68
N PHE A 26 3.33 -13.26 -0.66
CA PHE A 26 2.60 -14.23 0.16
C PHE A 26 2.91 -15.67 -0.24
N LYS A 27 3.05 -15.94 -1.53
CA LYS A 27 3.46 -17.25 -2.03
C LYS A 27 4.80 -17.66 -1.43
N GLN A 28 5.81 -16.81 -1.50
CA GLN A 28 7.12 -17.10 -0.91
C GLN A 28 7.05 -17.16 0.62
N ARG A 29 6.36 -16.20 1.25
CA ARG A 29 6.24 -16.07 2.71
C ARG A 29 5.59 -17.29 3.34
N PHE A 30 4.51 -17.81 2.75
CA PHE A 30 3.85 -19.01 3.25
C PHE A 30 4.68 -20.27 3.01
N ILE A 31 5.44 -20.35 1.91
CA ILE A 31 6.41 -21.44 1.71
C ILE A 31 7.51 -21.38 2.78
N ASP A 32 8.06 -20.20 3.06
CA ASP A 32 9.12 -20.03 4.07
C ASP A 32 8.64 -20.39 5.49
N LEU A 33 7.38 -20.10 5.81
CA LEU A 33 6.79 -20.39 7.12
C LEU A 33 6.31 -21.84 7.26
N PHE A 34 5.79 -22.44 6.19
CA PHE A 34 4.99 -23.67 6.28
C PHE A 34 5.44 -24.80 5.32
N GLY A 35 6.40 -24.55 4.44
CA GLY A 35 6.93 -25.48 3.44
C GLY A 35 6.14 -25.53 2.13
N GLU A 36 6.70 -26.21 1.11
CA GLU A 36 6.11 -26.34 -0.24
C GLU A 36 4.83 -27.18 -0.27
N GLN A 37 4.79 -28.25 0.53
CA GLN A 37 3.55 -28.97 0.79
C GLN A 37 2.73 -28.15 1.76
N LYS A 38 2.04 -27.14 1.20
CA LYS A 38 1.02 -26.26 1.79
C LYS A 38 0.04 -27.05 2.67
N ASN A 39 0.46 -27.47 3.86
CA ASN A 39 -0.37 -28.25 4.77
C ASN A 39 -1.22 -27.28 5.59
N HIS A 40 -2.00 -26.45 4.88
CA HIS A 40 -3.00 -25.54 5.44
C HIS A 40 -3.79 -26.29 6.51
N ASN A 41 -4.11 -27.56 6.26
CA ASN A 41 -4.83 -28.45 7.17
C ASN A 41 -4.20 -28.61 8.56
N GLN A 42 -2.87 -28.67 8.73
CA GLN A 42 -2.28 -28.84 10.08
C GLN A 42 -2.35 -27.57 10.93
N ILE A 43 -2.27 -26.40 10.29
CA ILE A 43 -2.41 -25.09 10.93
C ILE A 43 -3.90 -24.79 11.17
N ARG A 44 -4.74 -25.07 10.17
CA ARG A 44 -6.20 -25.06 10.19
C ARG A 44 -6.80 -25.93 11.29
N LEU A 45 -6.31 -27.15 11.50
CA LEU A 45 -6.79 -28.05 12.57
C LEU A 45 -6.41 -27.55 13.96
N LYS A 46 -5.18 -27.03 14.13
CA LYS A 46 -4.74 -26.45 15.42
C LYS A 46 -5.52 -25.20 15.79
N LEU A 47 -5.87 -24.37 14.80
CA LEU A 47 -6.62 -23.14 15.01
C LEU A 47 -8.13 -23.35 15.18
N ASN A 48 -8.74 -24.25 14.40
CA ASN A 48 -10.16 -24.60 14.54
C ASN A 48 -10.45 -25.37 15.85
N SER A 49 -9.44 -26.03 16.44
CA SER A 49 -9.56 -26.69 17.75
C SER A 49 -9.54 -25.72 18.94
N GLY A 50 -9.31 -24.42 18.72
CA GLY A 50 -8.99 -23.44 19.75
C GLY A 50 -10.15 -22.66 20.34
N GLN A 51 -11.02 -23.29 21.14
CA GLN A 51 -11.60 -22.53 22.27
C GLN A 51 -10.52 -22.43 23.35
N SER A 52 -9.58 -21.49 23.19
CA SER A 52 -8.64 -21.16 24.25
C SER A 52 -9.32 -20.19 25.22
N THR A 53 -10.27 -20.72 25.98
CA THR A 53 -10.74 -20.05 27.19
C THR A 53 -9.74 -20.34 28.29
N ASP A 54 -9.45 -19.34 29.11
CA ASP A 54 -8.72 -19.56 30.35
C ASP A 54 -9.50 -20.53 31.23
N SER A 55 -8.85 -21.61 31.68
CA SER A 55 -9.52 -22.72 32.36
C SER A 55 -10.13 -22.32 33.72
N TRP A 56 -9.71 -21.19 34.29
CA TRP A 56 -10.15 -20.68 35.59
C TRP A 56 -11.25 -19.61 35.47
N SER A 57 -11.21 -18.76 34.43
CA SER A 57 -12.12 -17.61 34.26
C SER A 57 -13.14 -17.78 33.13
N GLY A 58 -12.94 -18.75 32.23
CA GLY A 58 -13.80 -18.97 31.06
C GLY A 58 -13.69 -17.90 29.98
N LYS A 59 -12.84 -16.89 30.16
CA LYS A 59 -12.67 -15.77 29.21
C LYS A 59 -11.72 -16.14 28.07
N LYS A 60 -11.91 -15.53 26.90
CA LYS A 60 -11.00 -15.75 25.76
C LYS A 60 -9.64 -15.10 26.01
N ILE A 61 -8.56 -15.85 25.75
CA ILE A 61 -7.18 -15.37 25.87
C ILE A 61 -6.63 -14.90 24.52
N ASP A 62 -5.51 -14.18 24.53
CA ASP A 62 -4.71 -13.88 23.33
C ASP A 62 -4.14 -15.20 22.77
N TYR A 63 -4.80 -15.73 21.74
CA TYR A 63 -4.46 -17.05 21.19
C TYR A 63 -3.08 -17.04 20.53
N PHE A 64 -2.71 -15.95 19.85
CA PHE A 64 -1.42 -15.84 19.17
C PHE A 64 -0.28 -15.90 20.19
N LYS A 65 -0.39 -15.12 21.28
CA LYS A 65 0.60 -15.10 22.35
C LYS A 65 0.64 -16.42 23.14
N ALA A 66 -0.52 -17.00 23.45
CA ALA A 66 -0.61 -18.26 24.18
C ALA A 66 0.05 -19.43 23.43
N ASN A 67 0.00 -19.41 22.11
CA ASN A 67 0.56 -20.47 21.25
C ASN A 67 1.95 -20.12 20.67
N LYS A 68 2.67 -19.15 21.24
CA LYS A 68 3.96 -18.67 20.70
C LYS A 68 4.96 -19.78 20.38
N CYS A 69 5.03 -20.83 21.20
CA CYS A 69 5.95 -21.95 21.01
C CYS A 69 5.55 -22.90 19.87
N ASN A 70 4.29 -22.85 19.42
CA ASN A 70 3.78 -23.71 18.34
C ASN A 70 3.95 -23.07 16.95
N TRP A 71 4.33 -21.80 16.92
CA TRP A 71 4.44 -21.01 15.71
C TRP A 71 5.82 -21.15 15.04
N PRO A 72 5.89 -21.10 13.70
CA PRO A 72 7.17 -20.95 13.00
C PRO A 72 7.91 -19.69 13.45
N LYS A 73 9.24 -19.77 13.45
CA LYS A 73 10.07 -18.64 13.87
C LYS A 73 9.86 -17.44 12.94
N GLY A 74 9.55 -16.29 13.55
CA GLY A 74 9.41 -15.02 12.83
C GLY A 74 8.05 -14.82 12.15
N ILE A 75 7.04 -15.65 12.45
CA ILE A 75 5.64 -15.38 12.11
C ILE A 75 5.10 -14.19 12.93
N THR A 76 4.15 -13.46 12.38
CA THR A 76 3.40 -12.38 13.04
C THR A 76 1.90 -12.71 13.08
N ARG A 77 1.11 -11.96 13.87
CA ARG A 77 -0.37 -12.05 13.82
C ARG A 77 -0.91 -11.85 12.41
N TRP A 78 -0.29 -10.96 11.63
CA TRP A 78 -0.72 -10.64 10.26
C TRP A 78 -0.52 -11.79 9.29
N ASP A 79 0.58 -12.55 9.39
CA ASP A 79 0.74 -13.77 8.58
C ASP A 79 -0.43 -14.72 8.78
N CYS A 80 -0.86 -14.92 10.03
CA CYS A 80 -2.01 -15.76 10.34
C CYS A 80 -3.31 -15.13 9.79
N ILE A 81 -3.55 -13.84 10.02
CA ILE A 81 -4.75 -13.15 9.52
C ILE A 81 -4.89 -13.27 7.99
N PHE A 82 -3.80 -13.05 7.25
CA PHE A 82 -3.80 -13.17 5.79
C PHE A 82 -4.01 -14.62 5.32
N LEU A 83 -3.45 -15.60 6.03
CA LEU A 83 -3.69 -17.01 5.75
C LEU A 83 -5.19 -17.36 5.87
N PHE A 84 -5.88 -16.83 6.87
CA PHE A 84 -7.33 -17.03 7.00
C PHE A 84 -8.14 -16.20 6.01
N ALA A 85 -7.66 -15.02 5.64
CA ALA A 85 -8.29 -14.25 4.57
C ALA A 85 -8.28 -15.06 3.26
N GLU A 86 -7.16 -15.67 2.88
CA GLU A 86 -7.04 -16.58 1.72
C GLU A 86 -8.02 -17.77 1.82
N GLU A 87 -8.20 -18.35 3.02
CA GLU A 87 -9.11 -19.49 3.21
C GLU A 87 -10.60 -19.10 3.16
N LEU A 88 -10.97 -18.00 3.81
CA LEU A 88 -12.37 -17.69 4.14
C LEU A 88 -13.03 -16.71 3.16
N LEU A 89 -12.25 -15.89 2.45
CA LEU A 89 -12.78 -14.88 1.54
C LEU A 89 -13.07 -15.44 0.15
N ASP A 90 -14.14 -14.96 -0.46
CA ASP A 90 -14.55 -15.38 -1.79
C ASP A 90 -13.70 -14.68 -2.86
N ASP A 91 -12.80 -15.42 -3.50
CA ASP A 91 -11.91 -14.90 -4.54
C ASP A 91 -12.41 -15.18 -5.97
N SER A 92 -13.67 -15.58 -6.14
CA SER A 92 -14.21 -15.94 -7.47
C SER A 92 -14.19 -14.79 -8.48
N GLU A 93 -14.37 -13.55 -8.01
CA GLU A 93 -14.37 -12.35 -8.87
C GLU A 93 -13.19 -11.41 -8.61
N THR A 94 -12.75 -11.30 -7.35
CA THR A 94 -11.69 -10.39 -6.92
C THR A 94 -10.82 -11.11 -5.90
N CYS A 95 -9.50 -11.20 -6.12
CA CYS A 95 -8.54 -11.75 -5.15
C CYS A 95 -8.37 -10.84 -3.93
N GLN A 96 -9.45 -10.64 -3.17
CA GLN A 96 -9.60 -9.59 -2.15
C GLN A 96 -8.67 -9.79 -0.95
N TRP A 97 -8.22 -11.02 -0.67
CA TRP A 97 -7.28 -11.27 0.42
C TRP A 97 -5.88 -10.69 0.14
N GLN A 98 -5.55 -10.45 -1.13
CA GLN A 98 -4.27 -9.88 -1.55
C GLN A 98 -4.26 -8.35 -1.45
N ASP A 99 -5.42 -7.73 -1.22
CA ASP A 99 -5.56 -6.30 -0.94
C ASP A 99 -5.18 -6.06 0.53
N VAL A 100 -3.89 -5.87 0.76
CA VAL A 100 -3.28 -5.74 2.10
C VAL A 100 -3.93 -4.60 2.87
N GLU A 101 -4.13 -3.46 2.22
CA GLU A 101 -4.70 -2.25 2.80
C GLU A 101 -6.16 -2.45 3.20
N ASN A 102 -6.98 -3.08 2.35
CA ASN A 102 -8.37 -3.39 2.68
C ASN A 102 -8.50 -4.44 3.80
N ILE A 103 -7.62 -5.44 3.83
CA ILE A 103 -7.58 -6.40 4.95
C ILE A 103 -7.21 -5.69 6.25
N ILE A 104 -6.20 -4.80 6.24
CA ILE A 104 -5.84 -3.98 7.41
C ILE A 104 -7.05 -3.17 7.87
N PHE A 105 -7.73 -2.44 6.97
CA PHE A 105 -8.93 -1.65 7.28
C PHE A 105 -10.00 -2.46 8.00
N ASN A 106 -10.33 -3.64 7.47
CA ASN A 106 -11.35 -4.49 8.05
C ASN A 106 -10.93 -5.08 9.39
N VAL A 107 -9.68 -5.51 9.54
CA VAL A 107 -9.16 -6.07 10.78
C VAL A 107 -9.17 -5.03 11.90
N VAL A 108 -8.63 -3.83 11.65
CA VAL A 108 -8.60 -2.77 12.67
C VAL A 108 -10.01 -2.29 12.99
N SER A 109 -10.91 -2.25 12.01
CA SER A 109 -12.33 -1.93 12.25
C SER A 109 -13.08 -3.06 12.96
N ILE A 110 -12.73 -4.34 12.79
CA ILE A 110 -13.34 -5.42 13.58
C ILE A 110 -12.96 -5.32 15.07
N VAL A 111 -11.70 -4.94 15.34
CA VAL A 111 -11.13 -4.98 16.69
C VAL A 111 -11.33 -3.67 17.47
N LEU A 112 -11.18 -2.54 16.79
CA LEU A 112 -11.04 -1.22 17.40
C LEU A 112 -12.24 -0.31 17.14
N TRP A 113 -13.31 -0.80 16.50
CA TRP A 113 -14.53 -0.01 16.32
C TRP A 113 -15.04 0.48 17.68
N PRO A 114 -15.26 1.78 17.85
CA PRO A 114 -15.83 2.31 19.08
C PRO A 114 -17.17 1.63 19.38
N ASN A 115 -17.48 1.42 20.67
CA ASN A 115 -18.75 0.83 21.11
C ASN A 115 -19.93 1.81 20.89
N ASP A 116 -20.24 2.12 19.64
CA ASP A 116 -21.39 2.90 19.21
C ASP A 116 -22.45 1.98 18.60
N LYS A 117 -23.51 1.74 19.36
CA LYS A 117 -24.63 0.88 18.92
C LYS A 117 -25.44 1.51 17.77
N THR A 118 -25.30 2.80 17.51
CA THR A 118 -26.04 3.53 16.47
C THR A 118 -25.40 3.40 15.09
N LYS A 119 -24.08 3.13 15.05
CA LYS A 119 -23.29 2.96 13.82
C LYS A 119 -22.50 1.65 13.88
N PRO A 120 -23.12 0.48 13.59
CA PRO A 120 -22.37 -0.78 13.56
C PRO A 120 -21.45 -0.84 12.36
N PHE A 121 -20.21 -1.29 12.55
CA PHE A 121 -19.29 -1.55 11.45
C PHE A 121 -19.85 -2.58 10.47
N ARG A 122 -19.75 -2.28 9.17
CA ARG A 122 -20.07 -3.20 8.09
C ARG A 122 -18.85 -3.43 7.22
N SER A 123 -18.22 -4.57 7.41
CA SER A 123 -17.15 -5.05 6.54
C SER A 123 -17.62 -5.16 5.08
N ASN A 124 -16.77 -4.69 4.16
CA ASN A 124 -16.93 -4.84 2.72
C ASN A 124 -16.39 -6.18 2.19
N LEU A 125 -15.81 -7.03 3.07
CA LEU A 125 -15.27 -8.33 2.68
C LEU A 125 -16.38 -9.31 2.29
N ARG A 126 -16.15 -10.03 1.20
CA ARG A 126 -17.06 -11.07 0.69
C ARG A 126 -16.55 -12.44 1.14
N PHE A 127 -17.38 -13.21 1.83
CA PHE A 127 -16.98 -14.51 2.39
C PHE A 127 -17.53 -15.67 1.57
N LYS A 128 -16.78 -16.77 1.50
CA LYS A 128 -17.23 -18.01 0.85
C LYS A 128 -18.54 -18.50 1.49
N LYS A 129 -19.46 -19.02 0.68
CA LYS A 129 -20.72 -19.59 1.17
C LYS A 129 -20.43 -20.75 2.13
N SER A 130 -21.12 -20.77 3.27
CA SER A 130 -21.05 -21.86 4.24
C SER A 130 -22.15 -22.88 3.93
N LEU A 131 -21.89 -24.16 4.19
CA LEU A 131 -22.95 -25.19 4.22
C LEU A 131 -23.90 -24.91 5.39
N GLU A 132 -25.16 -25.34 5.29
CA GLU A 132 -26.23 -25.03 6.26
C GLU A 132 -25.93 -25.44 7.72
N SER A 133 -24.96 -26.32 7.94
CA SER A 133 -24.52 -26.80 9.26
C SER A 133 -23.19 -26.21 9.76
N GLU A 134 -22.48 -25.39 8.97
CA GLU A 134 -21.21 -24.79 9.37
C GLU A 134 -21.40 -23.40 10.00
N THR A 135 -20.56 -23.06 10.99
CA THR A 135 -20.47 -21.66 11.46
C THR A 135 -20.17 -20.76 10.27
N ASN A 136 -20.92 -19.67 10.09
CA ASN A 136 -20.71 -18.75 8.98
C ASN A 136 -19.23 -18.30 8.90
N LYS A 137 -18.58 -18.43 7.73
CA LYS A 137 -17.17 -18.03 7.51
C LYS A 137 -16.84 -16.61 7.99
N LYS A 138 -17.79 -15.67 7.85
CA LYS A 138 -17.67 -14.31 8.41
C LYS A 138 -17.49 -14.32 9.92
N THR A 139 -18.32 -15.09 10.62
CA THR A 139 -18.22 -15.25 12.08
C THR A 139 -16.90 -15.89 12.47
N GLN A 140 -16.42 -16.89 11.72
CA GLN A 140 -15.11 -17.52 11.95
C GLN A 140 -13.97 -16.50 11.83
N PHE A 141 -13.96 -15.70 10.77
CA PHE A 141 -12.95 -14.67 10.56
C PHE A 141 -12.95 -13.62 11.68
N ILE A 142 -14.13 -13.11 12.06
CA ILE A 142 -14.27 -12.13 13.15
C ILE A 142 -13.79 -12.71 14.49
N GLN A 143 -14.14 -13.96 14.80
CA GLN A 143 -13.71 -14.61 16.04
C GLN A 143 -12.19 -14.79 16.06
N MET A 144 -11.59 -15.21 14.94
CA MET A 144 -10.15 -15.36 14.81
C MET A 144 -9.43 -14.01 14.97
N VAL A 145 -9.85 -12.98 14.23
CA VAL A 145 -9.26 -11.63 14.31
C VAL A 145 -9.25 -11.15 15.76
N ASN A 146 -10.38 -11.27 16.47
CA ASN A 146 -10.47 -10.87 17.87
C ASN A 146 -9.55 -11.71 18.78
N SER A 147 -9.44 -13.01 18.55
CA SER A 147 -8.56 -13.90 19.35
C SER A 147 -7.07 -13.62 19.16
N PHE A 148 -6.67 -13.12 17.99
CA PHE A 148 -5.29 -12.75 17.71
C PHE A 148 -4.96 -11.33 18.09
N ALA A 149 -5.94 -10.43 18.21
CA ALA A 149 -5.70 -9.05 18.61
C ALA A 149 -5.30 -8.92 20.09
N GLY A 150 -5.85 -9.76 20.96
CA GLY A 150 -5.53 -9.79 22.39
C GLY A 150 -6.56 -10.60 23.19
N ALA A 151 -6.38 -10.65 24.50
CA ALA A 151 -7.34 -11.28 25.39
C ALA A 151 -8.65 -10.47 25.46
N GLU A 152 -9.73 -11.12 25.87
CA GLU A 152 -11.03 -10.47 26.06
C GLU A 152 -10.96 -9.34 27.09
N THR A 153 -10.11 -9.49 28.10
CA THR A 153 -9.88 -8.51 29.17
C THR A 153 -8.93 -7.38 28.79
N ASP A 154 -8.24 -7.47 27.66
CA ASP A 154 -7.28 -6.45 27.24
C ASP A 154 -8.00 -5.18 26.77
N SER A 155 -7.43 -4.02 27.10
CA SER A 155 -7.92 -2.74 26.61
C SER A 155 -7.77 -2.62 25.09
N LEU A 156 -8.53 -1.73 24.46
CA LEU A 156 -8.43 -1.50 23.02
C LEU A 156 -7.04 -0.96 22.64
N GLU A 157 -6.42 -0.15 23.49
CA GLU A 157 -5.06 0.39 23.30
C GLU A 157 -4.03 -0.74 23.27
N LEU A 158 -4.15 -1.73 24.16
CA LEU A 158 -3.26 -2.89 24.17
C LEU A 158 -3.44 -3.73 22.90
N LYS A 159 -4.68 -3.96 22.46
CA LYS A 159 -4.97 -4.65 21.20
C LYS A 159 -4.42 -3.91 19.99
N ALA A 160 -4.62 -2.59 19.93
CA ALA A 160 -4.07 -1.74 18.87
C ALA A 160 -2.53 -1.78 18.86
N SER A 161 -1.90 -1.69 20.05
CA SER A 161 -0.45 -1.76 20.21
C SER A 161 0.11 -3.10 19.71
N ASN A 162 -0.53 -4.22 20.06
CA ASN A 162 -0.12 -5.53 19.59
C ASN A 162 -0.22 -5.66 18.06
N LEU A 163 -1.36 -5.25 17.47
CA LEU A 163 -1.58 -5.31 16.03
C LEU A 163 -0.59 -4.43 15.26
N LEU A 164 -0.31 -3.22 15.75
CA LEU A 164 0.63 -2.30 15.12
C LEU A 164 2.08 -2.80 15.25
N HIS A 165 2.46 -3.33 16.40
CA HIS A 165 3.79 -3.92 16.60
C HIS A 165 4.05 -5.05 15.60
N ASP A 166 3.12 -6.00 15.50
CA ASP A 166 3.23 -7.13 14.58
C ASP A 166 3.12 -6.71 13.11
N LEU A 167 2.42 -5.59 12.81
CA LEU A 167 2.38 -5.01 11.46
C LEU A 167 3.76 -4.47 11.06
N ASN A 168 4.40 -3.73 11.96
CA ASN A 168 5.77 -3.23 11.74
C ASN A 168 6.76 -4.39 11.50
N ASP A 169 6.60 -5.52 12.20
CA ASP A 169 7.46 -6.68 11.97
C ASP A 169 7.15 -7.40 10.65
N PHE A 170 5.87 -7.48 10.26
CA PHE A 170 5.45 -8.02 8.98
C PHE A 170 6.02 -7.21 7.79
N GLU A 171 6.02 -5.89 7.89
CA GLU A 171 6.60 -4.99 6.89
C GLU A 171 8.11 -5.15 6.74
N LYS A 172 8.84 -5.38 7.84
CA LYS A 172 10.27 -5.67 7.80
C LYS A 172 10.56 -6.97 7.05
N VAL A 173 9.68 -7.96 7.17
CA VAL A 173 9.77 -9.19 6.38
C VAL A 173 9.52 -8.89 4.91
N PHE A 174 8.50 -8.11 4.59
CA PHE A 174 8.21 -7.68 3.21
C PHE A 174 9.37 -6.91 2.59
N ALA A 175 10.02 -6.00 3.35
CA ALA A 175 11.22 -5.30 2.90
C ALA A 175 12.33 -6.26 2.46
N LYS A 176 12.61 -7.29 3.26
CA LYS A 176 13.62 -8.31 2.94
C LYS A 176 13.26 -9.10 1.69
N TYR A 177 11.97 -9.38 1.48
CA TYR A 177 11.51 -10.02 0.25
C TYR A 177 11.82 -9.15 -0.97
N ILE A 178 11.44 -7.86 -0.95
CA ILE A 178 11.70 -6.94 -2.07
C ILE A 178 13.21 -6.76 -2.31
N ASP A 179 14.01 -6.62 -1.25
CA ASP A 179 15.46 -6.49 -1.39
C ASP A 179 16.09 -7.76 -2.01
N LYS A 180 15.62 -8.94 -1.61
CA LYS A 180 16.03 -10.21 -2.23
C LYS A 180 15.62 -10.28 -3.70
N ALA A 181 14.37 -9.95 -4.01
CA ALA A 181 13.84 -9.95 -5.38
C ALA A 181 14.66 -9.05 -6.30
N ARG A 182 15.03 -7.85 -5.82
CA ARG A 182 15.91 -6.91 -6.53
C ARG A 182 17.29 -7.48 -6.84
N ASN A 183 17.87 -8.21 -5.90
CA ASN A 183 19.20 -8.79 -6.06
C ASN A 183 19.21 -10.01 -7.01
N THR A 184 18.06 -10.66 -7.19
CA THR A 184 17.90 -11.80 -8.11
C THR A 184 17.37 -11.40 -9.49
N ALA A 185 16.76 -10.22 -9.63
CA ALA A 185 16.19 -9.74 -10.88
C ALA A 185 17.31 -9.26 -11.83
N ASN A 186 17.57 -10.05 -12.87
CA ASN A 186 18.57 -9.73 -13.89
C ASN A 186 18.14 -8.49 -14.69
N GLY A 187 18.99 -7.46 -14.71
CA GLY A 187 18.78 -6.27 -15.54
C GLY A 187 17.75 -5.27 -15.01
N TYR A 188 17.15 -5.51 -13.82
CA TYR A 188 16.09 -4.66 -13.25
C TYR A 188 16.42 -3.16 -13.25
N LYS A 189 17.60 -2.77 -12.75
CA LYS A 189 18.03 -1.35 -12.74
C LYS A 189 18.17 -0.74 -14.13
N GLY A 190 18.62 -1.54 -15.10
CA GLY A 190 18.76 -1.10 -16.49
C GLY A 190 17.40 -0.87 -17.14
N GLN A 191 16.47 -1.81 -16.95
CA GLN A 191 15.09 -1.69 -17.43
C GLN A 191 14.36 -0.52 -16.78
N ALA A 192 14.53 -0.31 -15.47
CA ALA A 192 13.99 0.84 -14.76
C ALA A 192 14.54 2.17 -15.30
N SER A 193 15.84 2.25 -15.59
CA SER A 193 16.45 3.44 -16.20
C SER A 193 15.85 3.74 -17.57
N GLU A 194 15.68 2.71 -18.40
CA GLU A 194 15.13 2.86 -19.75
C GLU A 194 13.66 3.29 -19.72
N LEU A 195 12.84 2.65 -18.88
CA LEU A 195 11.44 3.00 -18.71
C LEU A 195 11.29 4.47 -18.24
N LEU A 196 12.13 4.94 -17.31
CA LEU A 196 12.10 6.34 -16.88
C LEU A 196 12.42 7.31 -18.02
N LYS A 197 13.41 6.98 -18.86
CA LYS A 197 13.77 7.80 -20.03
C LYS A 197 12.62 7.89 -21.03
N ILE A 198 11.93 6.77 -21.27
CA ILE A 198 10.75 6.73 -22.13
C ILE A 198 9.63 7.59 -21.55
N LEU A 199 9.30 7.42 -20.26
CA LEU A 199 8.23 8.18 -19.60
C LEU A 199 8.51 9.69 -19.53
N ALA A 200 9.77 10.08 -19.38
CA ALA A 200 10.21 11.48 -19.43
C ALA A 200 10.30 12.06 -20.85
N ASN A 201 10.06 11.24 -21.89
CA ASN A 201 10.30 11.60 -23.29
C ASN A 201 11.73 12.14 -23.53
N TRP A 202 12.71 11.57 -22.83
CA TRP A 202 14.07 12.08 -22.76
C TRP A 202 14.80 12.08 -24.12
N TYR A 203 14.48 11.14 -24.98
CA TYR A 203 15.07 11.04 -26.32
C TYR A 203 14.68 12.21 -27.25
N SER A 204 13.51 12.81 -27.02
CA SER A 204 13.01 13.92 -27.84
C SER A 204 13.23 15.29 -27.19
N ASP A 205 13.19 15.36 -25.85
CA ASP A 205 13.20 16.62 -25.10
C ASP A 205 14.08 16.47 -23.85
N LYS A 206 15.41 16.56 -24.05
CA LYS A 206 16.43 16.34 -23.00
C LYS A 206 16.40 17.36 -21.86
N ASP A 207 15.76 18.50 -22.10
CA ASP A 207 15.65 19.60 -21.14
C ASP A 207 14.43 19.44 -20.21
N ASN A 208 13.70 18.32 -20.28
CA ASN A 208 12.64 18.02 -19.33
C ASN A 208 13.25 17.60 -17.99
N GLN A 209 12.90 18.31 -16.93
CA GLN A 209 13.26 17.93 -15.57
C GLN A 209 12.20 16.97 -15.03
N LEU A 210 12.62 15.80 -14.55
CA LEU A 210 11.74 14.79 -13.97
C LEU A 210 11.92 14.70 -12.45
N ASP A 211 10.84 14.87 -11.70
CA ASP A 211 10.76 14.52 -10.29
C ASP A 211 9.99 13.20 -10.14
N VAL A 212 10.49 12.28 -9.32
CA VAL A 212 9.85 10.97 -9.11
C VAL A 212 9.30 10.86 -7.69
N ILE A 213 8.00 10.59 -7.60
CA ILE A 213 7.30 10.21 -6.37
C ILE A 213 7.02 8.70 -6.44
N SER A 214 7.74 7.94 -5.63
CA SER A 214 7.69 6.49 -5.61
C SER A 214 6.85 5.98 -4.45
N PHE A 215 5.77 5.27 -4.80
CA PHE A 215 4.99 4.44 -3.88
C PHE A 215 5.59 3.03 -3.75
N ASN A 216 6.67 2.74 -4.48
CA ASN A 216 7.40 1.48 -4.39
C ASN A 216 8.47 1.52 -3.30
N TYR A 217 9.00 0.33 -3.02
CA TYR A 217 9.95 0.09 -1.94
C TYR A 217 11.35 -0.31 -2.45
N SER A 218 11.45 -0.70 -3.72
CA SER A 218 12.61 -1.39 -4.33
C SER A 218 13.79 -0.48 -4.67
N LEU A 219 13.51 0.66 -5.30
CA LEU A 219 14.47 1.70 -5.67
C LEU A 219 14.32 2.91 -4.76
N ASP A 220 15.42 3.62 -4.58
CA ASP A 220 15.50 4.78 -3.70
C ASP A 220 16.41 5.86 -4.32
N ILE A 221 16.58 6.97 -3.61
CA ILE A 221 17.34 8.13 -4.06
C ILE A 221 18.76 7.80 -4.54
N ARG A 222 19.39 6.70 -4.09
CA ARG A 222 20.70 6.27 -4.61
C ARG A 222 20.65 5.93 -6.10
N PHE A 223 19.55 5.32 -6.55
CA PHE A 223 19.30 5.07 -7.97
C PHE A 223 19.07 6.38 -8.73
N GLY A 224 18.36 7.34 -8.11
CA GLY A 224 18.21 8.68 -8.68
C GLY A 224 19.55 9.39 -8.90
N GLU A 225 20.46 9.34 -7.91
CA GLU A 225 21.81 9.91 -8.03
C GLU A 225 22.67 9.20 -9.09
N GLN A 226 22.47 7.89 -9.27
CA GLN A 226 23.09 7.15 -10.37
C GLN A 226 22.61 7.69 -11.73
N LEU A 227 21.29 7.88 -11.91
CA LEU A 227 20.73 8.43 -13.15
C LEU A 227 21.24 9.85 -13.44
N LYS A 228 21.31 10.71 -12.41
CA LYS A 228 21.89 12.06 -12.55
C LYS A 228 23.34 12.00 -13.03
N SER A 229 24.13 11.09 -12.48
CA SER A 229 25.52 10.87 -12.87
C SER A 229 25.65 10.40 -14.32
N ASP A 230 24.65 9.66 -14.82
CA ASP A 230 24.55 9.21 -16.22
C ASP A 230 24.00 10.30 -17.16
N GLY A 231 23.81 11.54 -16.68
CA GLY A 231 23.36 12.70 -17.46
C GLY A 231 21.85 12.78 -17.66
N PHE A 232 21.06 11.99 -16.93
CA PHE A 232 19.60 12.11 -16.94
C PHE A 232 19.15 13.30 -16.09
N ALA A 233 18.26 14.13 -16.63
CA ALA A 233 17.75 15.35 -16.00
C ALA A 233 16.72 15.05 -14.89
N LEU A 234 17.12 14.28 -13.88
CA LEU A 234 16.30 14.00 -12.70
C LEU A 234 16.44 15.15 -11.70
N GLY A 235 15.34 15.74 -11.25
CA GLY A 235 15.30 16.66 -10.13
C GLY A 235 15.47 15.90 -8.81
N SER A 236 14.47 15.08 -8.49
CA SER A 236 14.39 14.34 -7.23
C SER A 236 13.84 12.91 -7.40
N TRP A 237 14.15 12.06 -6.41
CA TRP A 237 13.53 10.75 -6.24
C TRP A 237 13.12 10.60 -4.78
N THR A 238 11.82 10.46 -4.53
CA THR A 238 11.26 10.43 -3.19
C THR A 238 10.40 9.20 -2.99
N ASN A 239 10.73 8.38 -2.01
CA ASN A 239 9.88 7.27 -1.57
C ASN A 239 8.98 7.75 -0.44
N ILE A 240 7.66 7.58 -0.59
CA ILE A 240 6.71 8.10 0.39
C ILE A 240 6.32 7.07 1.46
N HIS A 241 6.58 5.78 1.25
CA HIS A 241 6.15 4.68 2.14
C HIS A 241 7.32 3.84 2.65
N GLY A 242 8.48 4.45 2.84
CA GLY A 242 9.70 3.74 3.27
C GLY A 242 10.33 2.94 2.13
N ILE A 243 11.40 2.20 2.46
CA ILE A 243 12.26 1.53 1.47
C ILE A 243 12.68 0.13 1.92
N ALA A 244 12.81 -0.79 0.97
CA ALA A 244 13.21 -2.17 1.23
C ALA A 244 14.60 -2.28 1.86
N SER A 245 15.50 -1.36 1.49
CA SER A 245 16.87 -1.33 1.99
C SER A 245 17.04 -0.62 3.34
N TYR A 246 15.96 -0.42 4.10
CA TYR A 246 15.97 0.34 5.36
C TYR A 246 16.98 -0.16 6.40
N TYR A 247 17.34 -1.45 6.37
CA TYR A 247 18.29 -2.06 7.29
C TYR A 247 19.75 -1.99 6.81
N ASN A 248 20.00 -1.53 5.59
CA ASN A 248 21.34 -1.45 5.01
C ASN A 248 22.03 -0.16 5.52
N LYS A 249 23.11 -0.33 6.29
CA LYS A 249 23.83 0.82 6.88
C LYS A 249 24.55 1.69 5.87
N ASP A 250 25.02 1.13 4.76
CA ASP A 250 25.60 1.93 3.67
C ASP A 250 24.52 2.76 2.97
N ALA A 251 23.31 2.19 2.82
CA ALA A 251 22.15 2.92 2.33
C ALA A 251 21.80 4.08 3.27
N GLU A 252 21.65 3.80 4.57
CA GLU A 252 21.32 4.79 5.60
C GLU A 252 22.34 5.93 5.63
N ASN A 253 23.63 5.61 5.68
CA ASN A 253 24.69 6.61 5.71
C ASN A 253 24.71 7.46 4.44
N TYR A 254 24.53 6.85 3.27
CA TYR A 254 24.51 7.59 2.00
C TYR A 254 23.31 8.54 1.94
N ILE A 255 22.11 8.04 2.23
CA ILE A 255 20.85 8.80 2.15
C ILE A 255 20.86 9.95 3.15
N ASN A 256 21.24 9.69 4.40
CA ASN A 256 21.35 10.72 5.45
C ASN A 256 22.31 11.84 5.04
N ARG A 257 23.45 11.49 4.40
CA ARG A 257 24.42 12.48 3.92
C ARG A 257 23.85 13.36 2.82
N ILE A 258 23.17 12.79 1.83
CA ILE A 258 22.66 13.57 0.69
C ILE A 258 21.43 14.40 1.03
N GLN A 259 20.60 13.95 1.99
CA GLN A 259 19.41 14.66 2.44
C GLN A 259 19.70 15.59 3.63
N ASN A 260 20.94 15.58 4.15
CA ASN A 260 21.31 16.29 5.37
C ASN A 260 20.39 15.95 6.56
N THR A 261 20.03 14.67 6.68
CA THR A 261 19.16 14.13 7.73
C THR A 261 19.95 13.22 8.67
N THR A 262 19.37 12.94 9.84
CA THR A 262 19.91 11.95 10.79
C THR A 262 18.78 11.02 11.20
N GLY A 263 18.99 9.72 11.08
CA GLY A 263 18.00 8.76 11.56
C GLY A 263 18.10 7.42 10.87
N GLN A 264 17.34 6.47 11.40
CA GLN A 264 17.16 5.19 10.75
C GLN A 264 16.21 5.36 9.56
N LEU A 265 16.53 4.72 8.45
CA LEU A 265 15.61 4.61 7.33
C LEU A 265 14.36 3.83 7.76
N SER A 266 13.22 4.16 7.17
CA SER A 266 11.98 3.47 7.46
C SER A 266 11.77 2.27 6.56
N ALA A 267 11.35 1.16 7.18
CA ALA A 267 10.83 0.00 6.46
C ALA A 267 9.57 0.38 5.66
N PRO A 268 9.13 -0.46 4.70
CA PRO A 268 7.84 -0.32 4.03
C PRO A 268 6.71 -0.03 5.03
N ILE A 269 5.83 0.92 4.71
CA ILE A 269 4.69 1.28 5.55
C ILE A 269 3.39 0.94 4.82
N PHE A 270 2.71 -0.07 5.33
CA PHE A 270 1.33 -0.37 4.96
C PHE A 270 0.37 0.50 5.76
N GLY A 271 -0.88 0.57 5.34
CA GLY A 271 -1.85 1.33 6.09
C GLY A 271 -3.02 1.75 5.25
N ILE A 272 -3.96 2.40 5.92
CA ILE A 272 -5.24 2.81 5.36
C ILE A 272 -5.27 4.32 5.11
N ASP A 273 -6.22 4.78 4.31
CA ASP A 273 -6.45 6.21 4.13
C ASP A 273 -7.04 6.82 5.41
N ASN A 274 -6.71 8.08 5.66
CA ASN A 274 -7.21 8.81 6.82
C ASN A 274 -8.70 9.19 6.67
N HIS A 275 -9.17 9.46 5.45
CA HIS A 275 -10.56 9.82 5.18
C HIS A 275 -11.52 8.69 5.52
N ASP A 276 -11.13 7.44 5.29
CA ASP A 276 -11.93 6.26 5.64
C ASP A 276 -12.23 6.18 7.15
N ILE A 277 -11.36 6.78 7.99
CA ILE A 277 -11.53 6.80 9.45
C ILE A 277 -12.20 8.11 9.91
N LEU A 278 -11.78 9.26 9.38
CA LEU A 278 -12.31 10.56 9.78
C LEU A 278 -13.80 10.73 9.44
N GLN A 279 -14.28 10.14 8.34
CA GLN A 279 -15.69 10.18 7.96
C GLN A 279 -16.62 9.50 8.99
N ASP A 280 -16.11 8.54 9.75
CA ASP A 280 -16.91 7.89 10.80
C ASP A 280 -17.23 8.84 11.97
N GLY A 281 -16.36 9.84 12.19
CA GLY A 281 -16.57 10.96 13.12
C GLY A 281 -16.39 10.61 14.60
N PHE A 282 -15.58 9.60 14.92
CA PHE A 282 -15.34 9.18 16.29
C PHE A 282 -14.20 9.98 16.96
N ASN A 283 -14.38 10.30 18.25
CA ASN A 283 -13.32 10.89 19.07
C ASN A 283 -12.34 9.81 19.54
N ASN A 284 -11.04 10.13 19.55
CA ASN A 284 -9.96 9.23 20.00
C ASN A 284 -9.95 7.86 19.30
N ASP A 285 -10.18 7.86 17.98
CA ASP A 285 -10.22 6.63 17.20
C ASP A 285 -8.84 5.97 17.08
N LEU A 286 -8.66 4.81 17.71
CA LEU A 286 -7.40 4.07 17.70
C LEU A 286 -7.04 3.52 16.31
N ARG A 287 -7.97 3.48 15.36
CA ARG A 287 -7.69 3.09 13.97
C ARG A 287 -6.80 4.12 13.27
N LEU A 288 -6.77 5.36 13.76
CA LEU A 288 -5.84 6.40 13.29
C LEU A 288 -4.37 5.95 13.39
N LEU A 289 -4.02 5.06 14.33
CA LEU A 289 -2.67 4.52 14.46
C LEU A 289 -2.19 3.74 13.22
N PHE A 290 -3.13 3.29 12.38
CA PHE A 290 -2.89 2.48 11.19
C PHE A 290 -3.03 3.28 9.88
N THR A 291 -3.35 4.57 9.94
CA THR A 291 -3.38 5.41 8.75
C THR A 291 -1.97 5.70 8.29
N LYS A 292 -1.75 5.74 6.97
CA LYS A 292 -0.42 6.01 6.42
C LYS A 292 0.13 7.36 6.92
N SER A 293 -0.71 8.39 6.96
CA SER A 293 -0.33 9.74 7.44
C SER A 293 0.18 9.73 8.89
N TYR A 294 -0.54 9.09 9.82
CA TYR A 294 -0.11 8.98 11.21
C TYR A 294 1.23 8.24 11.33
N ARG A 295 1.39 7.17 10.55
CA ARG A 295 2.61 6.35 10.55
C ARG A 295 3.80 7.09 9.96
N LEU A 296 3.63 7.88 8.90
CA LEU A 296 4.70 8.70 8.32
C LEU A 296 5.23 9.75 9.31
N VAL A 297 4.34 10.42 10.05
CA VAL A 297 4.71 11.40 11.08
C VAL A 297 5.60 10.73 12.14
N ASN A 298 5.19 9.55 12.62
CA ASN A 298 5.93 8.83 13.65
C ASN A 298 7.25 8.21 13.15
N ALA A 299 7.29 7.81 11.88
CA ALA A 299 8.49 7.29 11.23
C ALA A 299 9.53 8.38 10.94
N ARG A 300 9.19 9.67 11.12
CA ARG A 300 10.01 10.84 10.76
C ARG A 300 10.42 10.88 9.29
N ILE A 301 9.71 10.15 8.41
CA ILE A 301 9.95 10.12 6.95
C ILE A 301 9.76 11.51 6.34
N ILE A 302 8.93 12.35 6.96
CA ILE A 302 8.67 13.73 6.51
C ILE A 302 9.98 14.54 6.39
N SER A 303 10.98 14.27 7.23
CA SER A 303 12.30 14.93 7.11
C SER A 303 13.10 14.55 5.85
N MET A 304 12.70 13.49 5.15
CA MET A 304 13.33 12.96 3.93
C MET A 304 12.58 13.37 2.65
N ILE A 305 11.40 14.00 2.77
CA ILE A 305 10.58 14.48 1.67
C ILE A 305 11.00 15.94 1.43
N SER A 306 11.56 16.24 0.26
CA SER A 306 11.98 17.60 -0.12
C SER A 306 10.78 18.56 -0.21
N ASP A 307 10.93 19.77 0.33
CA ASP A 307 9.91 20.82 0.33
C ASP A 307 9.41 21.20 -1.08
N ASP A 308 10.20 20.92 -2.12
CA ASP A 308 9.98 21.37 -3.50
C ASP A 308 9.38 20.30 -4.46
N ILE A 309 9.05 19.10 -3.93
CA ILE A 309 8.63 17.94 -4.76
C ILE A 309 7.36 18.23 -5.58
N CYS A 310 6.46 19.05 -5.07
CA CYS A 310 5.14 19.25 -5.67
C CYS A 310 4.94 20.63 -6.31
N SER A 311 5.97 21.47 -6.44
CA SER A 311 5.78 22.82 -7.00
C SER A 311 5.39 22.78 -8.50
N ALA A 312 4.30 23.47 -8.86
CA ALA A 312 3.79 23.79 -10.21
C ALA A 312 4.36 22.97 -11.39
N ALA A 313 4.01 21.68 -11.46
CA ALA A 313 4.42 20.82 -12.58
C ALA A 313 3.60 21.09 -13.84
N ASP A 314 4.25 21.06 -15.01
CA ASP A 314 3.57 21.14 -16.31
C ASP A 314 2.80 19.85 -16.61
N THR A 315 3.31 18.71 -16.14
CA THR A 315 2.71 17.39 -16.38
C THR A 315 2.95 16.46 -15.20
N ILE A 316 1.89 15.79 -14.76
CA ILE A 316 1.94 14.71 -13.78
C ILE A 316 1.64 13.39 -14.51
N ILE A 317 2.54 12.43 -14.38
CA ILE A 317 2.50 11.14 -15.03
C ILE A 317 2.29 10.07 -13.96
N PHE A 318 1.35 9.16 -14.17
CA PHE A 318 1.10 8.03 -13.30
C PHE A 318 1.45 6.74 -14.05
N TYR A 319 2.34 5.93 -13.48
CA TYR A 319 2.74 4.66 -14.07
C TYR A 319 2.74 3.54 -13.04
N GLY A 320 2.09 2.42 -13.35
CA GLY A 320 2.13 1.24 -12.49
C GLY A 320 1.45 1.38 -11.13
N HIS A 321 0.72 2.47 -10.89
CA HIS A 321 -0.03 2.66 -9.65
C HIS A 321 -1.44 2.06 -9.79
N SER A 322 -1.98 1.45 -8.74
CA SER A 322 -3.34 0.88 -8.74
C SER A 322 -4.44 1.94 -8.60
N LEU A 323 -4.06 3.18 -8.28
CA LEU A 323 -4.94 4.28 -7.89
C LEU A 323 -5.90 3.87 -6.75
N GLY A 324 -5.39 3.08 -5.80
CA GLY A 324 -6.16 2.64 -4.64
C GLY A 324 -6.58 3.79 -3.73
N ARG A 325 -7.73 3.63 -3.05
CA ARG A 325 -8.26 4.65 -2.12
C ARG A 325 -7.33 4.99 -0.97
N ALA A 326 -6.50 4.04 -0.54
CA ALA A 326 -5.47 4.23 0.50
C ALA A 326 -4.50 5.39 0.23
N ASP A 327 -4.41 5.82 -1.04
CA ASP A 327 -3.44 6.80 -1.53
C ASP A 327 -4.07 8.12 -1.97
N TYR A 328 -5.40 8.26 -1.88
CA TYR A 328 -6.12 9.44 -2.38
C TYR A 328 -5.63 10.72 -1.73
N SER A 329 -5.41 10.73 -0.41
CA SER A 329 -4.92 11.91 0.31
C SER A 329 -3.58 12.45 -0.25
N TYR A 330 -2.71 11.57 -0.77
CA TYR A 330 -1.44 12.00 -1.39
C TYR A 330 -1.68 12.63 -2.76
N PHE A 331 -2.59 12.07 -3.56
CA PHE A 331 -2.94 12.62 -4.86
C PHE A 331 -3.67 13.96 -4.73
N GLU A 332 -4.55 14.11 -3.74
CA GLU A 332 -5.21 15.38 -3.43
C GLU A 332 -4.16 16.47 -3.13
N THR A 333 -3.20 16.18 -2.25
CA THR A 333 -2.09 17.11 -1.95
C THR A 333 -1.30 17.47 -3.21
N LEU A 334 -0.93 16.47 -4.03
CA LEU A 334 -0.21 16.69 -5.28
C LEU A 334 -0.99 17.56 -6.29
N PHE A 335 -2.31 17.37 -6.36
CA PHE A 335 -3.19 18.14 -7.24
C PHE A 335 -3.38 19.58 -6.75
N ASP A 336 -3.48 19.78 -5.43
CA ASP A 336 -3.57 21.10 -4.82
C ASP A 336 -2.28 21.91 -5.00
N ASP A 337 -1.11 21.29 -4.78
CA ASP A 337 0.19 21.95 -4.96
C ASP A 337 0.46 22.35 -6.44
N SER A 338 -0.17 21.63 -7.37
CA SER A 338 -0.13 21.94 -8.81
C SER A 338 -1.26 22.87 -9.27
N ASP A 339 -2.15 23.30 -8.36
CA ASP A 339 -3.39 24.04 -8.63
C ASP A 339 -4.14 23.44 -9.84
N LEU A 340 -4.33 22.12 -9.84
CA LEU A 340 -4.78 21.33 -11.00
C LEU A 340 -6.02 21.92 -11.69
N TYR A 341 -6.93 22.49 -10.90
CA TYR A 341 -8.16 23.07 -11.42
C TYR A 341 -7.92 24.36 -12.21
N HIS A 342 -7.08 25.29 -11.74
CA HIS A 342 -6.87 26.58 -12.39
C HIS A 342 -5.62 26.65 -13.29
N SER A 343 -4.68 25.71 -13.12
CA SER A 343 -3.44 25.66 -13.88
C SER A 343 -3.60 25.01 -15.26
N GLN A 344 -2.50 24.95 -16.02
CA GLN A 344 -2.41 24.23 -17.30
C GLN A 344 -1.79 22.83 -17.14
N THR A 345 -1.65 22.35 -15.89
CA THR A 345 -1.06 21.04 -15.59
C THR A 345 -1.82 19.93 -16.31
N LYS A 346 -1.07 19.04 -16.96
CA LYS A 346 -1.59 17.87 -17.67
C LYS A 346 -1.44 16.61 -16.82
N LEU A 347 -2.40 15.71 -16.91
CA LEU A 347 -2.36 14.39 -16.29
C LEU A 347 -2.24 13.31 -17.37
N ILE A 348 -1.28 12.41 -17.21
CA ILE A 348 -1.09 11.24 -18.07
C ILE A 348 -1.12 9.99 -17.19
N PHE A 349 -2.11 9.14 -17.39
CA PHE A 349 -2.26 7.88 -16.68
C PHE A 349 -1.93 6.72 -17.61
N TYR A 350 -0.93 5.92 -17.24
CA TYR A 350 -0.56 4.70 -17.97
C TYR A 350 -1.25 3.48 -17.36
N TYR A 351 -1.89 2.66 -18.20
CA TYR A 351 -2.56 1.42 -17.80
C TYR A 351 -1.95 0.18 -18.46
N TYR A 352 -2.00 -0.95 -17.76
CA TYR A 352 -1.53 -2.22 -18.27
C TYR A 352 -2.61 -2.86 -19.16
N GLU A 353 -2.28 -3.19 -20.41
CA GLU A 353 -3.25 -3.76 -21.36
C GLU A 353 -3.54 -5.24 -21.08
N GLY A 354 -2.51 -6.03 -20.74
CA GLY A 354 -2.65 -7.46 -20.49
C GLY A 354 -3.36 -8.22 -21.62
N ASN A 355 -4.04 -9.32 -21.25
CA ASN A 355 -4.74 -10.17 -22.22
C ASN A 355 -6.13 -9.65 -22.59
N THR A 356 -6.68 -8.71 -21.82
CA THR A 356 -8.00 -8.10 -22.03
C THR A 356 -7.90 -6.57 -22.08
N PRO A 357 -7.30 -5.99 -23.16
CA PRO A 357 -6.95 -4.56 -23.19
C PRO A 357 -8.13 -3.61 -23.00
N LEU A 358 -9.29 -3.94 -23.59
CA LEU A 358 -10.50 -3.11 -23.47
C LEU A 358 -11.02 -3.08 -22.03
N GLU A 359 -11.14 -4.23 -21.38
CA GLU A 359 -11.61 -4.33 -20.00
C GLU A 359 -10.65 -3.63 -19.04
N ASN A 360 -9.35 -3.83 -19.20
CA ASN A 360 -8.34 -3.18 -18.36
C ASN A 360 -8.32 -1.66 -18.56
N ARG A 361 -8.51 -1.19 -19.79
CA ARG A 361 -8.66 0.24 -20.09
C ARG A 361 -9.89 0.83 -19.41
N GLU A 362 -11.05 0.19 -19.55
CA GLU A 362 -12.31 0.67 -18.97
C GLU A 362 -12.25 0.70 -17.45
N GLN A 363 -11.74 -0.37 -16.83
CA GLN A 363 -11.56 -0.45 -15.38
C GLN A 363 -10.63 0.66 -14.88
N TYR A 364 -9.44 0.80 -15.46
CA TYR A 364 -8.49 1.81 -15.02
C TYR A 364 -8.99 3.24 -15.30
N THR A 365 -9.71 3.45 -16.40
CA THR A 365 -10.37 4.74 -16.68
C THR A 365 -11.44 5.06 -15.62
N SER A 366 -12.20 4.05 -15.16
CA SER A 366 -13.14 4.21 -14.05
C SER A 366 -12.45 4.64 -12.76
N ASP A 367 -11.28 4.06 -12.47
CA ASP A 367 -10.50 4.40 -11.27
C ASP A 367 -9.91 5.82 -11.37
N VAL A 368 -9.43 6.25 -12.55
CA VAL A 368 -9.01 7.64 -12.81
C VAL A 368 -10.17 8.62 -12.60
N VAL A 369 -11.35 8.33 -13.17
CA VAL A 369 -12.54 9.18 -13.00
C VAL A 369 -12.92 9.25 -11.52
N ARG A 370 -12.92 8.13 -10.80
CA ARG A 370 -13.25 8.08 -9.38
C ARG A 370 -12.28 8.90 -8.53
N LEU A 371 -10.98 8.81 -8.82
CA LEU A 371 -9.95 9.62 -8.15
C LEU A 371 -10.21 11.11 -8.36
N LEU A 372 -10.37 11.54 -9.61
CA LEU A 372 -10.58 12.95 -9.95
C LEU A 372 -11.92 13.48 -9.42
N THR A 373 -12.98 12.67 -9.41
CA THR A 373 -14.25 13.04 -8.79
C THR A 373 -14.11 13.17 -7.28
N SER A 374 -13.38 12.27 -6.60
CA SER A 374 -13.10 12.38 -5.17
C SER A 374 -12.36 13.67 -4.84
N TYR A 375 -11.30 13.98 -5.60
CA TYR A 375 -10.59 15.26 -5.48
C TYR A 375 -11.51 16.45 -5.77
N GLY A 376 -12.35 16.38 -6.80
CA GLY A 376 -13.32 17.43 -7.09
C GLY A 376 -14.24 17.73 -5.90
N GLN A 377 -14.64 16.73 -5.12
CA GLN A 377 -15.49 16.93 -3.94
C GLN A 377 -14.81 17.71 -2.80
N THR A 378 -13.47 17.79 -2.78
CA THR A 378 -12.74 18.61 -1.80
C THR A 378 -12.67 20.09 -2.19
N LEU A 379 -12.92 20.42 -3.47
CA LEU A 379 -12.97 21.79 -3.98
C LEU A 379 -14.30 22.47 -3.62
N SER A 380 -14.27 23.75 -3.24
CA SER A 380 -15.48 24.49 -2.84
C SER A 380 -16.61 24.50 -3.91
N ASN A 381 -17.85 24.55 -3.39
CA ASN A 381 -19.13 24.03 -3.89
C ASN A 381 -19.66 24.37 -5.32
N ILE A 382 -18.85 24.84 -6.27
CA ILE A 382 -19.36 25.15 -7.64
C ILE A 382 -18.51 24.50 -8.74
N HIS A 383 -17.28 24.06 -8.45
CA HIS A 383 -16.27 23.82 -9.50
C HIS A 383 -15.82 22.35 -9.58
N GLY A 384 -15.85 21.64 -8.47
CA GLY A 384 -15.34 20.28 -8.34
C GLY A 384 -16.05 19.20 -9.16
N GLU A 385 -17.39 19.27 -9.25
CA GLU A 385 -18.21 18.24 -9.93
C GLU A 385 -17.87 18.06 -11.41
N ASN A 386 -17.27 19.08 -12.04
CA ASN A 386 -16.95 19.10 -13.46
C ASN A 386 -15.44 18.98 -13.78
N ILE A 387 -14.59 18.68 -12.80
CA ILE A 387 -13.13 18.66 -13.02
C ILE A 387 -12.72 17.69 -14.13
N VAL A 388 -13.32 16.50 -14.19
CA VAL A 388 -13.06 15.51 -15.24
C VAL A 388 -13.42 16.08 -16.61
N ASN A 389 -14.62 16.65 -16.75
CA ASN A 389 -15.08 17.25 -18.00
C ASN A 389 -14.17 18.39 -18.45
N LYS A 390 -13.75 19.25 -17.51
CA LYS A 390 -12.83 20.36 -17.77
C LYS A 390 -11.49 19.85 -18.32
N LEU A 391 -10.84 18.91 -17.62
CA LEU A 391 -9.55 18.37 -18.03
C LEU A 391 -9.61 17.67 -19.39
N VAL A 392 -10.73 17.03 -19.72
CA VAL A 392 -10.95 16.39 -21.04
C VAL A 392 -11.12 17.46 -22.14
N LEU A 393 -11.99 18.45 -21.93
CA LEU A 393 -12.26 19.51 -22.92
C LEU A 393 -11.04 20.40 -23.19
N GLU A 394 -10.19 20.58 -22.18
CA GLU A 394 -8.93 21.34 -22.31
C GLU A 394 -7.76 20.46 -22.80
N HIS A 395 -8.01 19.20 -23.16
CA HIS A 395 -6.99 18.22 -23.59
C HIS A 395 -5.84 18.02 -22.59
N ARG A 396 -6.14 18.15 -21.29
CA ARG A 396 -5.20 18.00 -20.18
C ARG A 396 -5.23 16.62 -19.51
N LEU A 397 -6.20 15.76 -19.82
CA LEU A 397 -6.25 14.38 -19.30
C LEU A 397 -6.00 13.35 -20.41
N LYS A 398 -5.06 12.42 -20.18
CA LYS A 398 -4.79 11.27 -21.05
C LYS A 398 -4.75 9.98 -20.25
N VAL A 399 -5.36 8.92 -20.81
CA VAL A 399 -5.24 7.54 -20.33
C VAL A 399 -4.67 6.71 -21.48
N LEU A 400 -3.45 6.21 -21.31
CA LEU A 400 -2.64 5.58 -22.37
C LEU A 400 -2.20 4.17 -21.96
N PRO A 401 -2.08 3.21 -22.89
CA PRO A 401 -1.48 1.93 -22.57
C PRO A 401 0.00 2.12 -22.21
N TYR A 402 0.58 1.16 -21.49
CA TYR A 402 2.02 1.14 -21.23
C TYR A 402 2.82 1.34 -22.53
N PRO A 403 3.93 2.10 -22.50
CA PRO A 403 4.74 2.30 -23.69
C PRO A 403 5.34 0.96 -24.13
N GLU A 404 5.35 0.72 -25.44
CA GLU A 404 6.01 -0.44 -26.04
C GLU A 404 7.53 -0.26 -25.97
N PHE A 405 8.25 -1.34 -25.64
CA PHE A 405 9.71 -1.40 -25.51
C PHE A 405 10.38 -1.99 -26.74
#